data_AF-F8Q7B6-F1
#
_entry.id   AF-F8Q7B6-F1
#
_cell.length_a   1.000
_cell.length_b   1.000
_cell.length_c   1.000
_cell.angle_alpha   90.00
_cell.angle_beta   90.00
_cell.angle_gamma   90.00
#
_symmetry.space_group_name_H-M   'P 1'
#
loop_
_entity.id
_entity.type
_entity.pdbx_description
1 polymer ?
#
loop_
_entity_poly.entity_id
_entity_poly.type
_entity_poly.pdbx_seq_one_letter_code
_entity_poly.pdbx_strand_id
1 'polypeptide(L)'
;MPYQPHNEEIVHHLYHAGFQTGNYADTILHVHQNAYRLHAIILSRSPFLAHLMSTSPQSGGQRTLFVQLDHEPEVTREGFAIALGYLYSSVSLSLIRPENARGVLAAGCLLGGMDDLCGYSYETCRQSFSVDTITEWLEFVHSIPVPDNSGNPDMAVASVFGQYAQRLRDDVFHFLIVTLPSILEVHSSMTPESSPSEGHGGRDTLLRVFSLVPFEMFKAAVESPTFQIGSDQARFKFAKDAIELRKRGIARGHGAEETVVLAFGGGQMGGSAVHVTRKMRKRPLWKVNS
;
A
#
# COMPACT_ATOMS: atom_id res chain seq x y z
N MET A 1 0.02 13.01 37.55
CA MET A 1 1.41 13.31 37.95
C MET A 1 1.66 14.80 37.74
N PRO A 2 2.10 15.58 38.75
CA PRO A 2 2.12 17.06 38.67
C PRO A 2 3.12 17.65 37.66
N TYR A 3 4.06 16.86 37.13
CA TYR A 3 5.07 17.31 36.15
C TYR A 3 4.67 17.06 34.69
N GLN A 4 3.58 16.34 34.45
CA GLN A 4 3.06 16.08 33.11
C GLN A 4 2.74 17.35 32.30
N PRO A 5 2.07 18.40 32.86
CA PRO A 5 1.80 19.62 32.10
C PRO A 5 3.08 20.36 31.69
N HIS A 6 4.12 20.36 32.53
CA HIS A 6 5.39 21.01 32.21
C HIS A 6 6.10 20.35 31.02
N ASN A 7 6.10 19.01 30.96
CA ASN A 7 6.66 18.28 29.83
C ASN A 7 5.89 18.56 28.53
N GLU A 8 4.56 18.65 28.60
CA GLU A 8 3.71 18.99 27.47
C GLU A 8 3.99 20.42 26.95
N GLU A 9 4.17 21.40 27.85
CA GLU A 9 4.57 22.76 27.50
C GLU A 9 5.92 22.82 26.77
N ILE A 10 6.92 22.05 27.24
CA ILE A 10 8.22 21.95 26.57
C ILE A 10 8.06 21.38 25.16
N VAL A 11 7.35 20.26 25.02
CA VAL A 11 7.13 19.60 23.72
C VAL A 11 6.37 20.52 22.76
N HIS A 12 5.36 21.22 23.25
CA HIS A 12 4.60 22.21 22.47
C HIS A 12 5.50 23.37 22.01
N HIS A 13 6.35 23.89 22.90
CA HIS A 13 7.30 24.94 22.55
C HIS A 13 8.34 24.46 21.51
N LEU A 14 8.89 23.26 21.67
CA LEU A 14 9.82 22.65 20.71
C LEU A 14 9.18 22.48 19.33
N TYR A 15 7.91 22.10 19.26
CA TYR A 15 7.19 21.98 18.00
C TYR A 15 6.97 23.34 17.33
N HIS A 16 6.44 24.33 18.06
CA HIS A 16 6.15 25.64 17.47
C HIS A 16 7.40 26.48 17.19
N ALA A 17 8.22 26.74 18.21
CA ALA A 17 9.41 27.59 18.05
C ALA A 17 10.57 26.85 17.37
N GLY A 18 10.71 25.55 17.64
CA GLY A 18 11.79 24.75 17.06
C GLY A 18 11.47 24.32 15.63
N PHE A 19 10.43 23.51 15.44
CA PHE A 19 10.12 22.91 14.14
C PHE A 19 9.45 23.89 13.17
N GLN A 20 8.38 24.59 13.58
CA GLN A 20 7.63 25.43 12.63
C GLN A 20 8.37 26.72 12.23
N THR A 21 9.07 27.37 13.17
CA THR A 21 9.80 28.62 12.87
C THR A 21 11.29 28.44 12.64
N GLY A 22 11.87 27.29 13.03
CA GLY A 22 13.30 27.01 12.86
C GLY A 22 14.21 27.82 13.79
N ASN A 23 13.70 28.29 14.94
CA ASN A 23 14.51 29.07 15.88
C ASN A 23 15.61 28.20 16.46
N TYR A 24 16.84 28.72 16.56
CA TYR A 24 18.01 28.03 17.12
C TYR A 24 18.45 26.76 16.37
N ALA A 25 17.98 26.57 15.13
CA ALA A 25 18.38 25.47 14.28
C ALA A 25 19.89 25.46 13.98
N ASP A 26 20.53 24.33 14.25
CA ASP A 26 21.95 24.06 13.98
C ASP A 26 22.18 23.24 12.70
N THR A 27 21.09 22.76 12.09
CA THR A 27 21.10 21.87 10.94
C THR A 27 20.11 22.34 9.86
N ILE A 28 20.52 22.32 8.59
CA ILE A 28 19.65 22.49 7.43
C ILE A 28 19.52 21.15 6.72
N LEU A 29 18.29 20.67 6.57
CA LEU A 29 17.98 19.43 5.86
C LEU A 29 17.29 19.76 4.53
N HIS A 30 17.93 19.41 3.42
CA HIS A 30 17.36 19.51 2.09
C HIS A 30 16.70 18.20 1.69
N VAL A 31 15.41 18.26 1.38
CA VAL A 31 14.62 17.10 0.94
C VAL A 31 13.67 17.57 -0.16
N HIS A 32 13.65 16.87 -1.29
CA HIS A 32 13.00 17.35 -2.50
C HIS A 32 13.51 18.76 -2.87
N GLN A 33 12.60 19.73 -2.98
CA GLN A 33 12.88 21.15 -3.26
C GLN A 33 12.75 22.02 -2.00
N ASN A 34 12.59 21.40 -0.81
CA ASN A 34 12.40 22.09 0.46
C ASN A 34 13.69 22.07 1.29
N ALA A 35 13.90 23.12 2.06
CA ALA A 35 14.97 23.22 3.05
C ALA A 35 14.36 23.43 4.44
N TYR A 36 14.67 22.55 5.38
CA TYR A 36 14.16 22.60 6.74
C TYR A 36 15.27 23.01 7.70
N ARG A 37 15.01 24.03 8.53
CA ARG A 37 15.90 24.46 9.62
C ARG A 37 15.54 23.68 10.89
N LEU A 38 16.39 22.74 11.27
CA LEU A 38 16.13 21.71 12.28
C LEU A 38 17.26 21.62 13.31
N HIS A 39 17.05 20.79 14.34
CA HIS A 39 17.94 20.62 15.48
C HIS A 39 18.56 19.23 15.50
N ALA A 40 19.88 19.12 15.49
CA ALA A 40 20.61 17.86 15.43
C ALA A 40 20.19 16.88 16.54
N ILE A 41 19.97 17.39 17.76
CA ILE A 41 19.53 16.57 18.91
C ILE A 41 18.15 15.94 18.72
N ILE A 42 17.25 16.62 18.00
CA ILE A 42 15.93 16.08 17.69
C ILE A 42 16.02 15.12 16.50
N LEU A 43 16.80 15.47 15.48
CA LEU A 43 17.01 14.60 14.31
C LEU A 43 17.71 13.29 14.66
N SER A 44 18.58 13.26 15.66
CA SER A 44 19.26 12.03 16.09
C SER A 44 18.32 10.96 16.65
N ARG A 45 17.04 11.28 16.90
CA ARG A 45 16.01 10.30 17.22
C ARG A 45 15.66 9.38 16.05
N SER A 46 15.88 9.83 14.81
CA SER A 46 15.77 9.01 13.61
C SER A 46 17.12 8.31 13.36
N PRO A 47 17.18 6.96 13.31
CA PRO A 47 18.40 6.23 13.00
C PRO A 47 18.99 6.61 11.64
N PHE A 48 18.13 6.83 10.63
CA PHE A 48 18.54 7.26 9.31
C PHE A 48 19.24 8.64 9.36
N LEU A 49 18.61 9.63 9.99
CA LEU A 49 19.19 10.97 10.08
C LEU A 49 20.42 11.01 10.99
N ALA A 50 20.46 10.22 12.06
CA ALA A 50 21.64 10.07 12.91
C ALA A 50 22.83 9.51 12.13
N HIS A 51 22.59 8.48 11.31
CA HIS A 51 23.61 7.93 10.42
C HIS A 51 24.06 8.96 9.37
N LEU A 52 23.11 9.65 8.73
CA LEU A 52 23.40 10.68 7.73
C LEU A 52 24.23 11.83 8.32
N MET A 53 23.90 12.28 9.53
CA MET A 53 24.68 13.29 10.27
C MET A 53 26.09 12.84 10.62
N SER A 54 26.31 11.54 10.83
CA SER A 54 27.60 10.97 11.23
C SER A 54 28.53 10.71 10.04
N THR A 55 27.96 10.51 8.86
CA THR A 55 28.69 10.18 7.62
C THR A 55 28.83 11.38 6.68
N SER A 56 28.08 12.46 6.91
CA SER A 56 28.19 13.68 6.11
C SER A 56 29.40 14.53 6.54
N PRO A 57 30.29 14.92 5.60
CA PRO A 57 31.44 15.76 5.92
C PRO A 57 31.00 17.14 6.42
N GLN A 58 31.54 17.55 7.58
CA GLN A 58 31.28 18.88 8.14
C GLN A 58 32.25 19.88 7.53
N SER A 59 31.77 20.68 6.59
CA SER A 59 32.44 21.92 6.20
C SER A 59 32.05 22.99 7.23
N GLY A 60 33.02 23.53 7.98
CA GLY A 60 32.77 24.32 9.19
C GLY A 60 31.65 25.35 9.08
N GLY A 61 30.79 25.40 10.12
CA GLY A 61 29.57 26.22 10.16
C GLY A 61 28.32 25.40 10.52
N GLN A 62 27.16 25.85 10.01
CA GLN A 62 25.87 25.16 10.16
C GLN A 62 25.84 23.85 9.33
N ARG A 63 25.39 22.75 9.93
CA ARG A 63 25.39 21.44 9.27
C ARG A 63 24.35 21.41 8.16
N THR A 64 24.74 21.06 6.93
CA THR A 64 23.81 20.92 5.80
C THR A 64 23.75 19.46 5.36
N LEU A 65 22.55 18.89 5.27
CA LEU A 65 22.28 17.50 4.91
C LEU A 65 21.37 17.44 3.68
N PHE A 66 21.54 16.41 2.86
CA PHE A 66 20.72 16.17 1.68
C PHE A 66 20.13 14.76 1.73
N VAL A 67 18.82 14.64 1.55
CA VAL A 67 18.12 13.35 1.43
C VAL A 67 17.68 13.19 -0.01
N GLN A 68 18.21 12.17 -0.68
CA GLN A 68 17.85 11.82 -2.06
C GLN A 68 16.66 10.87 -2.02
N LEU A 69 15.58 11.22 -2.75
CA LEU A 69 14.31 10.47 -2.78
C LEU A 69 13.88 10.12 -4.21
N ASP A 70 14.77 10.21 -5.20
CA ASP A 70 14.44 10.02 -6.63
C ASP A 70 13.85 8.63 -6.93
N HIS A 71 14.12 7.65 -6.08
CA HIS A 71 13.63 6.28 -6.21
C HIS A 71 12.45 5.95 -5.28
N GLU A 72 11.97 6.91 -4.49
CA GLU A 72 10.96 6.69 -3.46
C GLU A 72 9.76 7.66 -3.65
N PRO A 73 8.95 7.47 -4.71
CA PRO A 73 7.86 8.39 -5.05
C PRO A 73 6.76 8.46 -3.98
N GLU A 74 6.67 7.42 -3.14
CA GLU A 74 5.70 7.36 -2.05
C GLU A 74 6.09 8.23 -0.87
N VAL A 75 7.36 8.64 -0.74
CA VAL A 75 7.79 9.58 0.29
C VAL A 75 7.42 11.00 -0.14
N THR A 76 6.18 11.40 0.11
CA THR A 76 5.68 12.72 -0.31
C THR A 76 6.26 13.86 0.54
N ARG A 77 6.22 15.09 -0.01
CA ARG A 77 6.68 16.29 0.72
C ARG A 77 5.92 16.49 2.04
N GLU A 78 4.60 16.32 1.99
CA GLU A 78 3.72 16.45 3.16
C GLU A 78 3.99 15.34 4.18
N GLY A 79 4.05 14.08 3.71
CA GLY A 79 4.32 12.93 4.57
C GLY A 79 5.66 13.05 5.30
N PHE A 80 6.69 13.50 4.58
CA PHE A 80 8.02 13.75 5.16
C PHE A 80 8.01 14.88 6.18
N ALA A 81 7.30 15.99 5.91
CA ALA A 81 7.18 17.09 6.87
C ALA A 81 6.45 16.67 8.15
N ILE A 82 5.39 15.87 8.04
CA ILE A 82 4.66 15.32 9.21
C ILE A 82 5.58 14.40 10.02
N ALA A 83 6.34 13.51 9.37
CA ALA A 83 7.28 12.62 10.04
C ALA A 83 8.42 13.38 10.74
N LEU A 84 8.95 14.45 10.14
CA LEU A 84 9.91 15.34 10.81
C LEU A 84 9.28 16.05 12.02
N GLY A 85 8.06 16.57 11.87
CA GLY A 85 7.33 17.21 12.97
C GLY A 85 7.08 16.25 14.12
N TYR A 86 6.84 14.97 13.82
CA TYR A 86 6.65 13.93 14.82
C TYR A 86 7.86 13.73 15.73
N LEU A 87 9.09 13.92 15.21
CA LEU A 87 10.31 13.88 16.02
C LEU A 87 10.30 14.93 17.15
N TYR A 88 9.61 16.06 16.94
CA TYR A 88 9.44 17.12 17.92
C TYR A 88 8.22 16.88 18.81
N SER A 89 7.08 16.48 18.25
CA SER A 89 5.84 16.31 19.00
C SER A 89 4.84 15.38 18.31
N SER A 90 4.12 14.59 19.12
CA SER A 90 3.02 13.74 18.70
C SER A 90 1.81 14.52 18.16
N VAL A 91 1.75 15.84 18.32
CA VAL A 91 0.73 16.71 17.69
C VAL A 91 0.66 16.48 16.18
N SER A 92 1.78 16.10 15.54
CA SER A 92 1.82 15.78 14.11
C SER A 92 0.90 14.62 13.71
N LEU A 93 0.51 13.74 14.65
CA LEU A 93 -0.48 12.67 14.39
C LEU A 93 -1.83 13.24 13.95
N SER A 94 -2.23 14.40 14.47
CA SER A 94 -3.49 15.05 14.10
C SER A 94 -3.53 15.56 12.65
N LEU A 95 -2.38 15.60 11.98
CA LEU A 95 -2.25 16.02 10.58
C LEU A 95 -2.43 14.84 9.61
N ILE A 96 -2.46 13.61 10.12
CA ILE A 96 -2.59 12.40 9.32
C ILE A 96 -4.05 12.24 8.91
N ARG A 97 -4.25 12.02 7.61
CA ARG A 97 -5.54 11.85 6.94
C ARG A 97 -5.43 10.71 5.93
N PRO A 98 -6.55 10.10 5.51
CA PRO A 98 -6.54 9.03 4.51
C PRO A 98 -5.70 9.34 3.26
N GLU A 99 -5.74 10.60 2.80
CA GLU A 99 -5.10 11.04 1.56
C GLU A 99 -3.56 11.15 1.68
N ASN A 100 -3.05 11.42 2.88
CA ASN A 100 -1.61 11.61 3.11
C ASN A 100 -0.96 10.46 3.92
N ALA A 101 -1.76 9.58 4.53
CA ALA A 101 -1.31 8.54 5.44
C ALA A 101 -0.27 7.60 4.81
N ARG A 102 -0.42 7.25 3.53
CA ARG A 102 0.54 6.42 2.80
C ARG A 102 1.92 7.07 2.72
N GLY A 103 1.97 8.38 2.45
CA GLY A 103 3.21 9.13 2.38
C GLY A 103 3.86 9.35 3.75
N VAL A 104 3.04 9.54 4.79
CA VAL A 104 3.53 9.61 6.18
C VAL A 104 4.13 8.27 6.60
N LEU A 105 3.47 7.15 6.26
CA LEU A 105 3.96 5.80 6.54
C LEU A 105 5.31 5.55 5.85
N ALA A 106 5.41 5.85 4.55
CA ALA A 106 6.65 5.72 3.80
C ALA A 106 7.79 6.55 4.43
N ALA A 107 7.52 7.83 4.72
CA ALA A 107 8.49 8.70 5.36
C ALA A 107 8.91 8.19 6.76
N GLY A 108 7.97 7.69 7.54
CA GLY A 108 8.25 7.18 8.88
C GLY A 108 9.09 5.90 8.87
N CYS A 109 8.82 5.00 7.92
CA CYS A 109 9.64 3.80 7.74
C CYS A 109 11.04 4.13 7.22
N LEU A 110 11.18 5.10 6.31
CA LEU A 110 12.48 5.59 5.82
C LEU A 110 13.32 6.18 6.95
N LEU A 111 12.74 7.09 7.73
CA LEU A 111 13.44 7.78 8.82
C LEU A 111 13.74 6.85 10.00
N GLY A 112 12.84 5.91 10.28
CA GLY A 112 12.93 4.96 11.40
C GLY A 112 12.76 5.61 12.77
N GLY A 113 12.62 4.78 13.81
CA GLY A 113 12.55 5.22 15.21
C GLY A 113 11.22 5.88 15.62
N MET A 114 10.15 5.67 14.85
CA MET A 114 8.83 6.28 15.06
C MET A 114 7.69 5.26 14.87
N ASP A 115 7.76 4.16 15.61
CA ASP A 115 6.83 3.02 15.46
C ASP A 115 5.36 3.41 15.63
N ASP A 116 5.05 4.29 16.58
CA ASP A 116 3.70 4.79 16.80
C ASP A 116 3.16 5.60 15.61
N LEU A 117 4.01 6.42 14.97
CA LEU A 117 3.64 7.18 13.76
C LEU A 117 3.33 6.20 12.63
N CYS A 118 4.20 5.21 12.42
CA CYS A 118 4.02 4.20 11.39
C CYS A 118 2.76 3.37 11.65
N GLY A 119 2.53 2.93 12.89
CA GLY A 119 1.35 2.18 13.28
C GLY A 119 0.06 2.97 13.03
N TYR A 120 0.01 4.23 13.47
CA TYR A 120 -1.15 5.09 13.27
C TYR A 120 -1.42 5.37 11.78
N SER A 121 -0.36 5.65 11.01
CA SER A 121 -0.47 5.92 9.57
C SER A 121 -0.95 4.68 8.82
N TYR A 122 -0.44 3.49 9.19
CA TYR A 122 -0.90 2.22 8.63
C TYR A 122 -2.37 1.94 8.94
N GLU A 123 -2.82 2.14 10.19
CA GLU A 123 -4.24 1.96 10.52
C GLU A 123 -5.13 2.95 9.75
N THR A 124 -4.68 4.19 9.57
CA THR A 124 -5.39 5.18 8.75
C THR A 124 -5.47 4.74 7.28
N CYS A 125 -4.39 4.17 6.73
CA CYS A 125 -4.42 3.57 5.39
C CYS A 125 -5.46 2.45 5.31
N ARG A 126 -5.46 1.53 6.27
CA ARG A 126 -6.38 0.39 6.32
C ARG A 126 -7.85 0.80 6.42
N GLN A 127 -8.13 1.87 7.17
CA GLN A 127 -9.47 2.44 7.30
C GLN A 127 -9.94 3.18 6.06
N SER A 128 -9.03 3.58 5.16
CA SER A 128 -9.36 4.28 3.92
C SER A 128 -9.86 3.36 2.79
N PHE A 129 -9.81 2.04 2.99
CA PHE A 129 -10.24 1.08 1.96
C PHE A 129 -11.74 1.19 1.73
N SER A 130 -12.12 1.50 0.49
CA SER A 130 -13.50 1.63 0.06
C SER A 130 -13.65 1.20 -1.40
N VAL A 131 -14.90 1.15 -1.88
CA VAL A 131 -15.18 0.89 -3.31
C VAL A 131 -14.53 1.94 -4.20
N ASP A 132 -14.41 3.19 -3.73
CA ASP A 132 -13.89 4.31 -4.51
C ASP A 132 -12.35 4.35 -4.52
N THR A 133 -11.70 3.92 -3.43
CA THR A 133 -10.23 3.99 -3.28
C THR A 133 -9.52 2.72 -3.71
N ILE A 134 -10.23 1.59 -3.85
CA ILE A 134 -9.60 0.27 -4.08
C ILE A 134 -8.76 0.21 -5.35
N THR A 135 -9.12 0.97 -6.40
CA THR A 135 -8.33 1.00 -7.64
C THR A 135 -6.94 1.58 -7.41
N GLU A 136 -6.84 2.68 -6.65
CA GLU A 136 -5.55 3.29 -6.31
C GLU A 136 -4.71 2.36 -5.43
N TRP A 137 -5.35 1.66 -4.49
CA TRP A 137 -4.68 0.66 -3.64
C TRP A 137 -4.17 -0.54 -4.43
N LEU A 138 -4.90 -0.98 -5.46
CA LEU A 138 -4.47 -2.05 -6.35
C LEU A 138 -3.24 -1.65 -7.19
N GLU A 139 -3.23 -0.44 -7.73
CA GLU A 139 -2.09 0.11 -8.46
C GLU A 139 -0.86 0.20 -7.56
N PHE A 140 -1.03 0.74 -6.35
CA PHE A 140 0.03 0.84 -5.35
C PHE A 140 0.59 -0.53 -4.95
N VAL A 141 -0.26 -1.49 -4.55
CA VAL A 141 0.20 -2.82 -4.15
C VAL A 141 0.95 -3.53 -5.28
N HIS A 142 0.55 -3.29 -6.53
CA HIS A 142 1.23 -3.84 -7.69
C HIS A 142 2.60 -3.20 -7.96
N SER A 143 2.78 -1.91 -7.64
CA SER A 143 4.06 -1.22 -7.82
C SER A 143 5.09 -1.54 -6.75
N ILE A 144 4.70 -2.10 -5.61
CA ILE A 144 5.65 -2.51 -4.56
C ILE A 144 6.50 -3.68 -5.09
N PRO A 145 7.84 -3.56 -5.12
CA PRO A 145 8.71 -4.66 -5.48
C PRO A 145 8.45 -5.88 -4.60
N VAL A 146 8.28 -7.04 -5.23
CA VAL A 146 8.30 -8.31 -4.52
C VAL A 146 9.76 -8.64 -4.24
N PRO A 147 10.15 -8.93 -2.98
CA PRO A 147 11.52 -9.36 -2.72
C PRO A 147 11.80 -10.62 -3.53
N ASP A 148 12.78 -10.53 -4.44
CA ASP A 148 13.23 -11.68 -5.20
C ASP A 148 13.77 -12.73 -4.22
N ASN A 149 13.19 -13.93 -4.23
CA ASN A 149 13.68 -15.10 -3.48
C ASN A 149 15.03 -15.63 -4.03
N SER A 150 15.79 -14.82 -4.75
CA SER A 150 17.06 -15.18 -5.41
C SER A 150 18.23 -15.41 -4.44
N GLY A 151 17.99 -15.41 -3.13
CA GLY A 151 18.98 -15.82 -2.13
C GLY A 151 20.17 -14.87 -1.98
N ASN A 152 20.11 -13.68 -2.57
CA ASN A 152 21.16 -12.67 -2.48
C ASN A 152 20.71 -11.58 -1.48
N PRO A 153 21.12 -11.65 -0.19
CA PRO A 153 20.65 -10.74 0.85
C PRO A 153 21.04 -9.27 0.63
N ASP A 154 22.04 -9.01 -0.21
CA ASP A 154 22.54 -7.66 -0.50
C ASP A 154 21.70 -6.89 -1.55
N MET A 155 20.72 -7.53 -2.19
CA MET A 155 19.93 -6.92 -3.28
C MET A 155 18.42 -7.03 -3.12
N ALA A 156 17.92 -7.47 -1.97
CA ALA A 156 16.51 -7.30 -1.65
C ALA A 156 16.26 -5.78 -1.54
N VAL A 157 15.71 -5.17 -2.59
CA VAL A 157 15.20 -3.80 -2.55
C VAL A 157 14.05 -3.83 -1.55
N ALA A 158 14.39 -3.66 -0.28
CA ALA A 158 13.42 -3.56 0.78
C ALA A 158 12.58 -2.33 0.45
N SER A 159 11.31 -2.56 0.13
CA SER A 159 10.34 -1.48 -0.01
C SER A 159 10.50 -0.50 1.14
N VAL A 160 10.42 0.80 0.86
CA VAL A 160 10.49 1.85 1.90
C VAL A 160 9.50 1.61 3.05
N PHE A 161 8.40 0.90 2.80
CA PHE A 161 7.39 0.52 3.79
C PHE A 161 7.82 -0.61 4.74
N GLY A 162 8.98 -1.23 4.55
CA GLY A 162 9.48 -2.33 5.36
C GLY A 162 8.45 -3.46 5.54
N GLN A 163 8.16 -3.81 6.79
CA GLN A 163 7.17 -4.83 7.14
C GLN A 163 5.72 -4.47 6.75
N TYR A 164 5.40 -3.17 6.64
CA TYR A 164 4.05 -2.72 6.32
C TYR A 164 3.71 -2.96 4.85
N ALA A 165 4.70 -3.11 3.98
CA ALA A 165 4.48 -3.37 2.57
C ALA A 165 3.66 -4.67 2.38
N GLN A 166 4.10 -5.77 2.99
CA GLN A 166 3.38 -7.04 2.91
C GLN A 166 2.02 -6.97 3.61
N ARG A 167 1.95 -6.34 4.79
CA ARG A 167 0.69 -6.20 5.53
C ARG A 167 -0.37 -5.46 4.72
N LEU A 168 -0.02 -4.35 4.08
CA LEU A 168 -0.94 -3.61 3.20
C LEU A 168 -1.41 -4.47 2.03
N ARG A 169 -0.54 -5.29 1.43
CA ARG A 169 -0.95 -6.23 0.38
C ARG A 169 -1.97 -7.25 0.88
N ASP A 170 -1.71 -7.82 2.05
CA ASP A 170 -2.59 -8.82 2.65
C ASP A 170 -3.94 -8.22 3.06
N ASP A 171 -3.96 -6.99 3.59
CA ASP A 171 -5.19 -6.30 3.95
C ASP A 171 -6.00 -5.85 2.72
N VAL A 172 -5.35 -5.37 1.66
CA VAL A 172 -6.02 -5.06 0.38
C VAL A 172 -6.62 -6.33 -0.22
N PHE A 173 -5.88 -7.44 -0.18
CA PHE A 173 -6.39 -8.74 -0.61
C PHE A 173 -7.60 -9.18 0.21
N HIS A 174 -7.50 -9.11 1.54
CA HIS A 174 -8.61 -9.43 2.45
C HIS A 174 -9.84 -8.56 2.17
N PHE A 175 -9.63 -7.25 1.98
CA PHE A 175 -10.69 -6.33 1.62
C PHE A 175 -11.39 -6.77 0.32
N LEU A 176 -10.65 -7.13 -0.73
CA LEU A 176 -11.23 -7.56 -2.01
C LEU A 176 -12.11 -8.81 -1.92
N ILE A 177 -11.72 -9.79 -1.10
CA ILE A 177 -12.37 -11.11 -1.10
C ILE A 177 -13.33 -11.35 0.06
N VAL A 178 -13.26 -10.54 1.12
CA VAL A 178 -14.11 -10.67 2.31
C VAL A 178 -14.92 -9.40 2.53
N THR A 179 -14.27 -8.26 2.70
CA THR A 179 -14.95 -7.02 3.12
C THR A 179 -15.81 -6.42 2.01
N LEU A 180 -15.25 -6.30 0.80
CA LEU A 180 -15.90 -5.68 -0.35
C LEU A 180 -17.16 -6.45 -0.80
N PRO A 181 -17.15 -7.79 -0.95
CA PRO A 181 -18.38 -8.52 -1.27
C PRO A 181 -19.47 -8.39 -0.19
N SER A 182 -19.07 -8.29 1.08
CA SER A 182 -19.98 -8.06 2.20
C SER A 182 -20.60 -6.66 2.16
N ILE A 183 -19.82 -5.61 1.93
CA ILE A 183 -20.30 -4.22 1.75
C ILE A 183 -21.25 -4.11 0.54
N LEU A 184 -20.95 -4.83 -0.54
CA LEU A 184 -21.76 -4.83 -1.76
C LEU A 184 -22.96 -5.79 -1.69
N GLU A 185 -23.19 -6.44 -0.55
CA GLU A 185 -24.30 -7.36 -0.30
C GLU A 185 -24.47 -8.43 -1.40
N VAL A 186 -23.37 -8.95 -1.92
CA VAL A 186 -23.38 -9.86 -3.09
C VAL A 186 -24.16 -11.16 -2.80
N HIS A 187 -24.32 -11.53 -1.51
CA HIS A 187 -25.06 -12.70 -1.04
C HIS A 187 -26.54 -12.45 -0.75
N SER A 188 -26.98 -11.20 -0.63
CA SER A 188 -28.37 -10.85 -0.26
C SER A 188 -29.38 -11.14 -1.36
N SER A 189 -28.93 -11.48 -2.58
CA SER A 189 -29.78 -11.83 -3.73
C SER A 189 -30.56 -13.16 -3.62
N MET A 190 -30.53 -13.84 -2.45
CA MET A 190 -31.20 -15.11 -2.21
C MET A 190 -32.54 -15.02 -1.45
N THR A 191 -33.02 -13.84 -1.06
CA THR A 191 -34.38 -13.69 -0.52
C THR A 191 -35.41 -13.56 -1.65
N PRO A 192 -36.47 -14.40 -1.72
CA PRO A 192 -37.38 -14.44 -2.88
C PRO A 192 -38.34 -13.24 -3.03
N GLU A 193 -38.26 -12.22 -2.18
CA GLU A 193 -39.28 -11.16 -2.08
C GLU A 193 -38.78 -9.73 -2.35
N SER A 194 -37.51 -9.54 -2.73
CA SER A 194 -37.00 -8.22 -3.11
C SER A 194 -36.93 -8.04 -4.64
N SER A 195 -37.41 -6.89 -5.09
CA SER A 195 -37.46 -6.42 -6.48
C SER A 195 -36.16 -6.69 -7.26
N PRO A 196 -36.21 -7.11 -8.54
CA PRO A 196 -35.04 -7.56 -9.31
C PRO A 196 -33.99 -6.48 -9.63
N SER A 197 -34.17 -5.24 -9.19
CA SER A 197 -33.33 -4.09 -9.57
C SER A 197 -32.16 -3.79 -8.63
N GLU A 198 -32.15 -4.24 -7.37
CA GLU A 198 -31.16 -3.77 -6.38
C GLU A 198 -29.95 -4.72 -6.22
N GLY A 199 -30.14 -6.05 -6.31
CA GLY A 199 -29.06 -7.04 -6.12
C GLY A 199 -28.04 -7.16 -7.26
N HIS A 200 -28.32 -6.61 -8.45
CA HIS A 200 -27.42 -6.67 -9.60
C HIS A 200 -26.27 -5.65 -9.49
N GLY A 201 -26.50 -4.50 -8.85
CA GLY A 201 -25.52 -3.41 -8.77
C GLY A 201 -24.26 -3.77 -7.99
N GLY A 202 -24.39 -4.52 -6.89
CA GLY A 202 -23.27 -4.95 -6.06
C GLY A 202 -22.35 -5.93 -6.79
N ARG A 203 -22.92 -6.98 -7.40
CA ARG A 203 -22.16 -7.95 -8.19
C ARG A 203 -21.50 -7.32 -9.41
N ASP A 204 -22.19 -6.43 -10.11
CA ASP A 204 -21.64 -5.72 -11.28
C ASP A 204 -20.50 -4.76 -10.88
N THR A 205 -20.58 -4.15 -9.71
CA THR A 205 -19.50 -3.33 -9.15
C THR A 205 -18.29 -4.18 -8.78
N LEU A 206 -18.51 -5.32 -8.12
CA LEU A 206 -17.44 -6.28 -7.83
C LEU A 206 -16.75 -6.78 -9.11
N LEU A 207 -17.52 -7.09 -10.15
CA LEU A 207 -17.00 -7.47 -11.47
C LEU A 207 -16.13 -6.38 -12.09
N ARG A 208 -16.57 -5.11 -12.01
CA ARG A 208 -15.78 -3.96 -12.49
C ARG A 208 -14.46 -3.83 -11.75
N VAL A 209 -14.46 -3.94 -10.41
CA VAL A 209 -13.22 -3.92 -9.61
C VAL A 209 -12.30 -5.07 -9.98
N PHE A 210 -12.81 -6.31 -10.03
CA PHE A 210 -12.01 -7.49 -10.38
C PHE A 210 -11.51 -7.50 -11.83
N SER A 211 -12.10 -6.67 -12.71
CA SER A 211 -11.57 -6.47 -14.05
C SER A 211 -10.26 -5.67 -14.08
N LEU A 212 -9.94 -4.96 -12.99
CA LEU A 212 -8.73 -4.15 -12.85
C LEU A 212 -7.63 -4.82 -12.01
N VAL A 213 -7.95 -5.89 -11.27
CA VAL A 213 -7.00 -6.57 -10.37
C VAL A 213 -5.85 -7.23 -11.15
N PRO A 214 -4.58 -7.12 -10.72
CA PRO A 214 -3.47 -7.84 -11.36
C PRO A 214 -3.68 -9.36 -11.37
N PHE A 215 -3.20 -10.06 -12.41
CA PHE A 215 -3.51 -11.48 -12.63
C PHE A 215 -3.21 -12.38 -11.42
N GLU A 216 -2.03 -12.23 -10.79
CA GLU A 216 -1.65 -13.09 -9.65
C GLU A 216 -2.61 -12.93 -8.47
N MET A 217 -3.01 -11.68 -8.18
CA MET A 217 -3.98 -11.37 -7.14
C MET A 217 -5.39 -11.84 -7.52
N PHE A 218 -5.79 -11.68 -8.78
CA PHE A 218 -7.07 -12.17 -9.29
C PHE A 218 -7.18 -13.70 -9.17
N LYS A 219 -6.12 -14.42 -9.57
CA LYS A 219 -6.02 -15.87 -9.45
C LYS A 219 -6.12 -16.29 -7.98
N ALA A 220 -5.30 -15.71 -7.11
CA ALA A 220 -5.30 -16.01 -5.68
C ALA A 220 -6.67 -15.73 -5.05
N ALA A 221 -7.34 -14.66 -5.46
CA ALA A 221 -8.66 -14.29 -4.94
C ALA A 221 -9.73 -15.31 -5.34
N VAL A 222 -9.80 -15.68 -6.63
CA VAL A 222 -10.76 -16.67 -7.12
C VAL A 222 -10.51 -18.05 -6.50
N GLU A 223 -9.24 -18.43 -6.33
CA GLU A 223 -8.86 -19.74 -5.76
C GLU A 223 -8.95 -19.78 -4.23
N SER A 224 -9.13 -18.63 -3.58
CA SER A 224 -9.17 -18.55 -2.12
C SER A 224 -10.46 -19.18 -1.56
N PRO A 225 -10.38 -20.07 -0.55
CA PRO A 225 -11.57 -20.59 0.11
C PRO A 225 -12.34 -19.51 0.86
N THR A 226 -11.68 -18.42 1.28
CA THR A 226 -12.31 -17.31 2.03
C THR A 226 -13.05 -16.32 1.14
N PHE A 227 -13.00 -16.48 -0.19
CA PHE A 227 -13.70 -15.57 -1.09
C PHE A 227 -15.22 -15.68 -0.93
N GLN A 228 -15.80 -14.61 -0.40
CA GLN A 228 -17.22 -14.48 -0.14
C GLN A 228 -17.97 -14.15 -1.44
N ILE A 229 -18.25 -15.16 -2.26
CA ILE A 229 -19.05 -14.99 -3.50
C ILE A 229 -20.12 -16.07 -3.72
N GLY A 230 -20.33 -16.92 -2.71
CA GLY A 230 -21.28 -18.02 -2.74
C GLY A 230 -20.64 -19.36 -3.12
N SER A 231 -21.38 -20.22 -3.81
CA SER A 231 -20.95 -21.57 -4.18
C SER A 231 -19.82 -21.58 -5.22
N ASP A 232 -19.15 -22.73 -5.38
CA ASP A 232 -18.14 -22.92 -6.43
C ASP A 232 -18.70 -22.65 -7.85
N GLN A 233 -19.99 -22.92 -8.07
CA GLN A 233 -20.67 -22.59 -9.33
C GLN A 233 -20.81 -21.07 -9.52
N ALA A 234 -21.18 -20.33 -8.47
CA ALA A 234 -21.29 -18.87 -8.51
C ALA A 234 -19.92 -18.20 -8.71
N ARG A 235 -18.89 -18.75 -8.05
CA ARG A 235 -17.48 -18.36 -8.19
C ARG A 235 -16.94 -18.63 -9.58
N PHE A 236 -17.19 -19.81 -10.15
CA PHE A 236 -16.82 -20.16 -11.52
C PHE A 236 -17.47 -19.19 -12.53
N LYS A 237 -18.79 -18.95 -12.38
CA LYS A 237 -19.52 -17.99 -13.22
C LYS A 237 -18.91 -16.59 -13.10
N PHE A 238 -18.66 -16.12 -11.88
CA PHE A 238 -18.04 -14.81 -11.64
C PHE A 238 -16.66 -14.69 -12.30
N ALA A 239 -15.78 -15.68 -12.10
CA ALA A 239 -14.45 -15.67 -12.69
C ALA A 239 -14.51 -15.65 -14.23
N LYS A 240 -15.46 -16.39 -14.83
CA LYS A 240 -15.69 -16.36 -16.27
C LYS A 240 -16.13 -14.98 -16.75
N ASP A 241 -17.10 -14.36 -16.08
CA ASP A 241 -17.62 -13.02 -16.41
C ASP A 241 -16.52 -11.96 -16.25
N ALA A 242 -15.72 -12.03 -15.17
CA ALA A 242 -14.59 -11.13 -14.92
C ALA A 242 -13.52 -11.26 -16.00
N ILE A 243 -13.11 -12.48 -16.35
CA ILE A 243 -12.14 -12.74 -17.44
C ILE A 243 -12.63 -12.15 -18.77
N GLU A 244 -13.94 -12.24 -19.06
CA GLU A 244 -14.50 -11.64 -20.27
C GLU A 244 -14.35 -10.11 -20.28
N LEU A 245 -14.62 -9.44 -19.16
CA LEU A 245 -14.39 -8.00 -19.01
C LEU A 245 -12.90 -7.65 -19.12
N ARG A 246 -12.03 -8.44 -18.51
CA ARG A 246 -10.57 -8.25 -18.52
C ARG A 246 -9.97 -8.31 -19.93
N LYS A 247 -10.51 -9.16 -20.82
CA LYS A 247 -10.13 -9.21 -22.24
C LYS A 247 -10.34 -7.87 -22.96
N ARG A 248 -11.30 -7.06 -22.50
CA ARG A 248 -11.60 -5.74 -23.07
C ARG A 248 -10.72 -4.64 -22.44
N GLY A 249 -10.13 -4.88 -21.26
CA GLY A 249 -9.31 -3.95 -20.49
C GLY A 249 -7.84 -4.39 -20.34
N ILE A 250 -7.36 -4.55 -19.10
CA ILE A 250 -5.93 -4.71 -18.73
C ILE A 250 -5.25 -5.92 -19.41
N ALA A 251 -5.98 -7.00 -19.69
CA ALA A 251 -5.40 -8.19 -20.35
C ALA A 251 -5.15 -7.98 -21.85
N ARG A 252 -5.78 -6.97 -22.49
CA ARG A 252 -5.70 -6.73 -23.94
C ARG A 252 -4.28 -6.38 -24.43
N GLY A 253 -3.47 -5.76 -23.58
CA GLY A 253 -2.10 -5.31 -23.91
C GLY A 253 -1.00 -6.34 -23.68
N HIS A 254 -1.26 -7.38 -22.88
CA HIS A 254 -0.21 -8.29 -22.38
C HIS A 254 0.00 -9.54 -23.24
N GLY A 255 -0.78 -9.73 -24.31
CA GLY A 255 -0.67 -10.91 -25.18
C GLY A 255 -0.96 -12.24 -24.48
N ALA A 256 -1.66 -12.21 -23.35
CA ALA A 256 -1.96 -13.37 -22.51
C ALA A 256 -3.45 -13.72 -22.57
N GLU A 257 -3.76 -15.01 -22.64
CA GLU A 257 -5.12 -15.53 -22.55
C GLU A 257 -5.35 -16.11 -21.15
N GLU A 258 -6.29 -15.50 -20.42
CA GLU A 258 -6.74 -15.98 -19.11
C GLU A 258 -7.95 -16.92 -19.30
N THR A 259 -8.00 -18.02 -18.56
CA THR A 259 -9.09 -19.01 -18.57
C THR A 259 -9.40 -19.49 -17.15
N VAL A 260 -10.65 -19.88 -16.93
CA VAL A 260 -11.11 -20.49 -15.67
C VAL A 260 -11.55 -21.93 -15.93
N VAL A 261 -11.22 -22.83 -15.01
CA VAL A 261 -11.60 -24.24 -15.04
C VAL A 261 -12.25 -24.64 -13.72
N LEU A 262 -13.17 -25.59 -13.78
CA LEU A 262 -13.80 -26.21 -12.62
C LEU A 262 -13.26 -27.64 -12.50
N ALA A 263 -12.55 -27.94 -11.42
CA ALA A 263 -12.04 -29.27 -11.13
C ALA A 263 -13.12 -30.11 -10.44
N PHE A 264 -13.53 -31.19 -11.09
CA PHE A 264 -14.43 -32.17 -10.50
C PHE A 264 -13.60 -33.26 -9.79
N GLY A 265 -13.77 -33.42 -8.47
CA GLY A 265 -13.19 -34.54 -7.70
C GLY A 265 -12.03 -34.23 -6.73
N GLY A 266 -11.75 -32.96 -6.41
CA GLY A 266 -10.60 -32.55 -5.59
C GLY A 266 -10.86 -32.22 -4.12
N GLY A 267 -11.90 -32.77 -3.49
CA GLY A 267 -12.32 -32.41 -2.11
C GLY A 267 -11.37 -32.84 -0.97
N GLN A 268 -10.20 -33.41 -1.27
CA GLN A 268 -9.32 -34.01 -0.26
C GLN A 268 -8.16 -33.12 0.21
N MET A 269 -7.99 -31.94 -0.38
CA MET A 269 -6.85 -31.07 -0.07
C MET A 269 -7.23 -29.58 0.01
N GLY A 270 -8.35 -29.23 0.65
CA GLY A 270 -8.65 -27.88 1.14
C GLY A 270 -8.63 -26.69 0.15
N GLY A 271 -8.46 -26.92 -1.15
CA GLY A 271 -8.40 -25.90 -2.19
C GLY A 271 -9.76 -25.65 -2.84
N SER A 272 -9.95 -24.47 -3.45
CA SER A 272 -11.15 -24.19 -4.24
C SER A 272 -11.24 -25.11 -5.46
N ALA A 273 -12.45 -25.57 -5.80
CA ALA A 273 -12.70 -26.31 -7.03
C ALA A 273 -12.54 -25.46 -8.30
N VAL A 274 -12.43 -24.12 -8.18
CA VAL A 274 -12.29 -23.18 -9.29
C VAL A 274 -10.83 -22.76 -9.41
N HIS A 275 -10.23 -22.95 -10.59
CA HIS A 275 -8.86 -22.54 -10.87
C HIS A 275 -8.78 -21.59 -12.05
N VAL A 276 -7.87 -20.62 -11.97
CA VAL A 276 -7.58 -19.63 -13.02
C VAL A 276 -6.18 -19.86 -13.56
N THR A 277 -6.05 -19.88 -14.89
CA THR A 277 -4.77 -20.04 -15.59
C THR A 277 -4.56 -18.93 -16.62
N ARG A 278 -3.30 -18.61 -16.92
CA ARG A 278 -2.91 -17.62 -17.93
C ARG A 278 -1.87 -18.22 -18.86
N LYS A 279 -2.14 -18.17 -20.17
CA LYS A 279 -1.23 -18.64 -21.22
C LYS A 279 -0.74 -17.47 -22.06
N MET A 280 0.57 -17.28 -22.17
CA MET A 280 1.16 -16.30 -23.08
C MET A 280 0.98 -16.76 -24.53
N ARG A 281 0.48 -15.89 -25.41
CA ARG A 281 0.43 -16.16 -26.85
C ARG A 281 1.87 -16.19 -27.37
N LYS A 282 2.29 -17.33 -27.91
CA LYS A 282 3.60 -17.45 -28.57
C LYS A 282 3.63 -16.51 -29.77
N ARG A 283 4.66 -15.66 -29.87
CA ARG A 283 4.92 -14.90 -31.11
C ARG A 283 5.19 -15.91 -32.23
N PRO A 284 4.62 -15.74 -33.44
CA PRO A 284 4.91 -16.64 -34.55
C PRO A 284 6.41 -16.55 -34.87
N LEU A 285 7.13 -17.66 -34.73
CA LEU A 285 8.50 -17.76 -35.25
C LEU A 285 8.40 -17.73 -36.78
N TRP A 286 8.93 -16.68 -37.39
CA TRP A 286 9.11 -16.63 -38.83
C TRP A 286 10.14 -17.68 -39.22
N LYS A 287 9.76 -18.62 -40.08
CA LYS A 287 10.70 -19.54 -40.71
C LYS A 287 11.46 -18.76 -41.78
N VAL A 288 12.75 -18.58 -41.60
CA VAL A 288 13.64 -18.17 -42.70
C VAL A 288 13.78 -19.38 -43.59
N ASN A 289 13.27 -19.32 -44.81
CA ASN A 289 13.62 -20.32 -45.82
C ASN A 289 14.97 -19.91 -46.40
N SER A 290 15.96 -20.78 -46.24
CA SER A 290 17.26 -20.74 -46.94
C SER A 290 17.12 -21.20 -48.38
#